data_AF-A0A1G2EEW2-F1
#
_entry.id   AF-A0A1G2EEW2-F1
#
_cell.length_a   1.000
_cell.length_b   1.000
_cell.length_c   1.000
_cell.angle_alpha   90.00
_cell.angle_beta   90.00
_cell.angle_gamma   90.00
#
_symmetry.space_group_name_H-M   'P 1'
#
loop_
_entity.id
_entity.type
_entity.pdbx_description
1 polymer ?
#
loop_
_entity_poly.entity_id
_entity_poly.type
_entity_poly.pdbx_seq_one_letter_code
_entity_poly.pdbx_strand_id
1 'polypeptide(L)'
;MLYMKNVEICVRAIIQSKGRILVCWHKEKRYYFFPGGHVDFGEMAESALSRELKEELDITVKNSSFIGVAENIYNEERDKHNPKDKNKARR
;
A
#
# COMPACT_ATOMS: atom_id res chain seq x y z
N MET A 1 21.51 10.55 -19.11
CA MET A 1 20.41 10.78 -18.16
C MET A 1 20.05 9.42 -17.58
N LEU A 2 20.53 9.11 -16.37
CA LEU A 2 20.31 7.79 -15.75
C LEU A 2 18.84 7.69 -15.37
N TYR A 3 18.12 6.76 -16.00
CA TYR A 3 16.79 6.33 -15.57
C TYR A 3 16.96 5.68 -14.19
N MET A 4 16.68 6.44 -13.11
CA MET A 4 16.62 5.86 -11.78
C MET A 4 15.34 5.04 -11.70
N LYS A 5 15.48 3.72 -11.54
CA LYS A 5 14.38 2.89 -11.05
C LYS A 5 14.05 3.39 -9.65
N ASN A 6 12.87 3.99 -9.48
CA ASN A 6 12.43 4.48 -8.18
C ASN A 6 12.06 3.27 -7.32
N VAL A 7 12.76 3.11 -6.19
CA VAL A 7 12.35 2.20 -5.13
C VAL A 7 11.39 2.95 -4.24
N GLU A 8 10.15 2.48 -4.15
CA GLU A 8 9.17 2.99 -3.21
C GLU A 8 9.25 2.19 -1.91
N ILE A 9 9.47 2.86 -0.79
CA ILE A 9 9.46 2.25 0.54
C ILE A 9 8.08 2.47 1.14
N CYS A 10 7.39 1.38 1.44
CA CYS A 10 6.10 1.39 2.11
C CYS A 10 6.14 0.62 3.42
N VAL A 11 5.31 1.03 4.37
CA VAL A 11 5.07 0.33 5.63
C VAL A 11 3.65 -0.21 5.67
N ARG A 12 3.49 -1.39 6.27
CA ARG A 12 2.21 -2.10 6.33
C ARG A 12 1.98 -2.65 7.72
N ALA A 13 0.79 -2.42 8.27
CA ALA A 13 0.41 -2.90 9.59
C ALA A 13 -0.33 -4.24 9.50
N ILE A 14 0.11 -5.23 10.27
CA ILE A 14 -0.70 -6.42 10.57
C ILE A 14 -1.33 -6.19 11.95
N ILE A 15 -2.63 -5.85 11.94
CA ILE A 15 -3.39 -5.57 13.17
C ILE A 15 -4.33 -6.74 13.41
N GLN A 16 -4.09 -7.48 14.50
CA GLN A 16 -4.90 -8.64 14.89
C GLN A 16 -5.83 -8.31 16.05
N SER A 17 -7.10 -8.71 15.96
CA SER A 17 -8.07 -8.61 17.05
C SER A 17 -9.13 -9.70 16.97
N LYS A 18 -9.37 -10.40 18.08
CA LYS A 18 -10.37 -11.49 18.19
C LYS A 18 -10.24 -12.53 17.07
N GLY A 19 -9.00 -12.99 16.82
CA GLY A 19 -8.70 -13.99 15.78
C GLY A 19 -8.84 -13.49 14.33
N ARG A 20 -8.99 -12.19 14.10
CA ARG A 20 -9.15 -11.58 12.77
C ARG A 20 -8.03 -10.58 12.50
N ILE A 21 -7.74 -10.35 11.23
CA ILE A 21 -6.77 -9.35 10.76
C ILE A 21 -7.50 -8.21 10.06
N LEU A 22 -7.10 -6.97 10.33
CA LEU A 22 -7.62 -5.79 9.64
C LEU A 22 -6.99 -5.65 8.25
N VAL A 23 -7.84 -5.42 7.24
CA VAL A 23 -7.43 -5.13 5.86
C VAL A 23 -8.27 -3.99 5.29
N CYS A 24 -7.68 -3.22 4.38
CA CYS A 24 -8.35 -2.23 3.56
C CYS A 24 -8.83 -2.88 2.26
N TRP A 25 -10.00 -2.46 1.76
CA TRP A 25 -10.53 -2.90 0.45
C TRP A 25 -10.40 -1.79 -0.58
N HIS A 26 -9.61 -2.01 -1.62
CA HIS A 26 -9.50 -1.07 -2.73
C HIS A 26 -10.72 -1.21 -3.64
N LYS A 27 -11.66 -0.25 -3.57
CA LYS A 27 -12.95 -0.33 -4.30
C LYS A 27 -12.80 -0.47 -5.82
N GLU A 28 -11.91 0.32 -6.41
CA GLU A 28 -11.73 0.35 -7.88
C GLU A 28 -10.94 -0.85 -8.41
N LYS A 29 -9.77 -1.13 -7.81
CA LYS A 29 -8.88 -2.23 -8.22
C LYS A 29 -9.28 -3.60 -7.67
N ARG A 30 -10.27 -3.66 -6.78
CA ARG A 30 -10.90 -4.88 -6.24
C ARG A 30 -9.94 -5.87 -5.57
N TYR A 31 -9.03 -5.37 -4.73
CA TYR A 31 -8.15 -6.22 -3.90
C TYR A 31 -8.09 -5.73 -2.45
N TYR A 32 -7.64 -6.63 -1.57
CA TYR A 32 -7.36 -6.31 -0.17
C TYR A 32 -5.88 -6.00 0.03
N PHE A 33 -5.59 -5.09 0.95
CA PHE A 33 -4.21 -4.75 1.35
C PHE A 33 -4.16 -4.38 2.82
N PHE A 34 -2.97 -4.38 3.41
CA PHE A 34 -2.78 -3.96 4.79
C PHE A 34 -2.77 -2.42 4.91
N PRO A 35 -3.33 -1.86 5.98
CA PRO A 35 -3.24 -0.43 6.28
C PRO A 35 -1.79 0.07 6.36
N GLY A 36 -1.60 1.37 6.14
CA GLY A 36 -0.28 2.02 6.08
C GLY A 36 0.00 2.64 4.71
N GLY A 37 1.18 3.23 4.56
CA GLY A 37 1.47 4.04 3.38
C GLY A 37 2.96 4.18 3.10
N HIS A 38 3.32 5.31 2.49
CA HIS A 38 4.67 5.58 2.06
C HIS A 38 5.52 6.08 3.23
N VAL A 39 6.80 5.72 3.20
CA VAL A 39 7.79 6.31 4.09
C VAL A 39 8.34 7.55 3.41
N ASP A 40 8.23 8.70 4.07
CA ASP A 40 8.78 9.94 3.54
C ASP A 40 10.32 9.95 3.62
N PHE A 41 10.94 10.80 2.80
CA PHE A 41 12.40 10.91 2.79
C PHE A 41 12.93 11.36 4.16
N GLY A 42 13.80 10.53 4.75
CA GLY A 42 14.37 10.77 6.08
C GLY A 42 13.44 10.38 7.24
N GLU A 43 12.27 9.82 6.96
CA GLU A 43 11.33 9.35 7.98
C GLU A 43 11.71 7.93 8.45
N MET A 44 11.60 7.68 9.76
CA MET A 44 11.74 6.32 10.29
C MET A 44 10.49 5.51 9.91
N ALA A 45 10.67 4.25 9.50
CA ALA A 45 9.56 3.36 9.13
C ALA A 45 8.49 3.23 10.23
N GLU A 46 8.88 3.19 11.51
CA GLU A 46 7.93 3.14 12.63
C GLU A 46 7.13 4.45 12.80
N SER A 47 7.77 5.60 12.56
CA SER A 47 7.11 6.90 12.57
C SER A 47 6.13 7.02 11.40
N ALA A 48 6.54 6.61 10.20
CA ALA A 48 5.67 6.55 9.02
C ALA A 48 4.45 5.67 9.28
N LEU A 49 4.65 4.47 9.84
CA LEU A 49 3.55 3.55 10.15
C LEU A 49 2.56 4.18 11.13
N SER A 50 3.07 4.85 12.17
CA SER A 50 2.24 5.49 13.19
C SER A 50 1.45 6.69 12.63
N ARG A 51 2.08 7.49 11.75
CA ARG A 51 1.44 8.62 11.05
C ARG A 51 0.33 8.13 10.13
N GLU A 52 0.65 7.20 9.22
CA GLU A 52 -0.31 6.65 8.24
C GLU A 52 -1.51 5.99 8.93
N LEU A 53 -1.29 5.18 9.97
CA LEU A 53 -2.39 4.57 10.71
C LEU A 53 -3.27 5.61 11.44
N LYS A 54 -2.69 6.73 11.87
CA LYS A 54 -3.44 7.82 12.46
C LYS A 54 -4.28 8.54 11.41
N GLU A 55 -3.72 8.81 10.24
CA GLU A 55 -4.41 9.50 9.13
C GLU A 55 -5.52 8.65 8.50
N GLU A 56 -5.26 7.37 8.23
CA GLU A 56 -6.19 6.48 7.54
C GLU A 56 -7.31 5.95 8.46
N LEU A 57 -6.99 5.68 9.73
CA LEU A 57 -7.85 4.89 10.63
C LEU A 57 -8.09 5.52 12.01
N ASP A 58 -7.50 6.69 12.28
CA ASP A 58 -7.51 7.34 13.60
C ASP A 58 -6.91 6.47 14.74
N ILE A 59 -6.02 5.53 14.40
CA ILE A 59 -5.41 4.60 15.36
C ILE A 59 -4.10 5.19 15.91
N THR A 60 -3.94 5.18 17.24
CA THR A 60 -2.66 5.46 17.90
C THR A 60 -1.91 4.17 18.22
N VAL A 61 -0.73 4.01 17.64
CA VAL A 61 0.17 2.87 17.90
C VAL A 61 0.82 3.04 19.27
N LYS A 62 0.65 2.06 20.17
CA LYS A 62 1.32 2.04 21.49
C LYS A 62 2.60 1.22 21.48
N ASN A 63 2.58 0.11 20.74
CA ASN A 63 3.70 -0.76 20.50
C ASN A 63 3.57 -1.36 19.10
N SER A 64 4.70 -1.59 18.47
CA SER A 64 4.79 -2.31 17.21
C SER A 64 5.95 -3.32 17.30
N SER A 65 5.93 -4.32 16.44
CA SER A 65 7.04 -5.26 16.32
C SER A 65 7.26 -5.56 14.86
N PHE A 66 8.52 -5.53 14.44
CA PHE A 66 8.88 -5.84 13.07
C PHE A 66 8.66 -7.33 12.79
N ILE A 67 7.94 -7.63 11.70
CA ILE A 67 7.64 -9.00 11.28
C ILE A 67 8.56 -9.43 10.14
N GLY A 68 8.85 -8.52 9.20
CA GLY A 68 9.66 -8.80 8.02
C GLY A 68 9.55 -7.72 6.95
N VAL A 69 10.28 -7.92 5.86
CA VAL A 69 10.23 -7.11 4.64
C VAL A 69 9.74 -7.98 3.49
N ALA A 70 8.87 -7.42 2.66
CA ALA A 70 8.43 -8.03 1.41
C ALA A 70 8.86 -7.12 0.25
N GLU A 71 9.62 -7.67 -0.68
CA GLU A 71 10.09 -6.97 -1.87
C GLU A 71 9.20 -7.33 -3.06
N ASN A 72 8.79 -6.33 -3.84
CA ASN A 72 8.03 -6.53 -5.06
C ASN A 72 8.74 -5.82 -6.21
N ILE A 73 8.85 -6.50 -7.34
CA ILE A 73 9.42 -5.95 -8.58
C ILE A 73 8.28 -5.84 -9.59
N TYR A 74 8.02 -4.62 -10.05
CA TYR A 74 7.03 -4.34 -11.07
C TYR A 74 7.74 -4.05 -12.39
N ASN A 75 7.31 -4.72 -13.47
CA ASN A 75 7.79 -4.43 -14.81
C ASN A 75 6.94 -3.31 -15.43
N GLU A 76 7.57 -2.23 -15.88
CA GLU A 76 6.89 -1.09 -16.54
C GLU A 76 6.30 -1.41 -17.92
N GLU A 77 6.29 -2.67 -18.35
CA GLU A 77 5.63 -3.10 -19.60
C GLU A 77 4.11 -3.04 -19.46
N ARG A 78 3.57 -1.81 -19.49
CA ARG A 78 2.20 -1.44 -19.84
C ARG A 78 1.12 -2.35 -19.26
N ASP A 79 0.71 -2.05 -18.03
CA ASP A 79 -0.73 -1.95 -17.78
C ASP A 79 -1.25 -0.72 -18.54
N LYS A 80 -1.40 -0.85 -19.87
CA LYS A 80 -2.25 0.07 -20.65
C LYS A 80 -3.70 -0.22 -20.28
N HIS A 81 -4.11 0.17 -19.09
CA HIS A 81 -5.54 0.32 -18.81
C HIS A 81 -6.00 1.58 -19.56
N ASN A 82 -6.61 1.35 -20.72
CA ASN A 82 -7.00 2.35 -21.71
C ASN A 82 -8.03 3.33 -21.10
N PRO A 83 -7.70 4.63 -20.91
CA PRO A 83 -8.70 5.61 -20.51
C PRO A 83 -9.46 6.03 -21.77
N LYS A 84 -10.70 5.54 -21.90
CA LYS A 84 -11.70 5.74 -22.98
C LYS A 84 -11.76 4.58 -23.98
N ASP A 85 -12.71 3.68 -23.74
CA ASP A 85 -13.55 3.21 -24.85
C ASP A 85 -15.02 3.22 -24.45
N LYS A 86 -15.72 4.19 -25.04
CA LYS A 86 -17.18 4.29 -25.08
C LYS A 86 -17.64 3.36 -26.20
N ASN A 87 -18.71 2.61 -25.97
CA ASN A 87 -19.47 1.80 -26.94
C ASN A 87 -18.89 0.46 -27.41
N LYS A 88 -19.78 -0.56 -27.31
CA LYS A 88 -19.97 -1.71 -28.22
C LYS A 88 -18.81 -2.73 -28.26
N ALA A 89 -19.01 -4.04 -28.26
CA ALA A 89 -20.12 -4.87 -28.70
C ALA A 89 -19.91 -6.30 -28.14
N ARG A 90 -21.03 -7.03 -27.94
CA ARG A 90 -21.21 -8.46 -28.29
C ARG A 90 -20.04 -9.39 -27.89
N ARG A 91 -20.16 -10.23 -26.87
CA ARG A 91 -21.16 -11.28 -26.62
C ARG A 91 -21.01 -11.76 -25.17
#